data_AF-A0A369GJB0-F1
#
_entry.id   AF-A0A369GJB0-F1
#
_cell.length_a   1.000
_cell.length_b   1.000
_cell.length_c   1.000
_cell.angle_alpha   90.00
_cell.angle_beta   90.00
_cell.angle_gamma   90.00
#
_symmetry.space_group_name_H-M   'P 1'
#
loop_
_entity.id
_entity.type
_entity.pdbx_description
1 polymer ?
#
loop_
_entity_poly.entity_id
_entity_poly.type
_entity_poly.pdbx_seq_one_letter_code
_entity_poly.pdbx_strand_id
1 'polypeptide(L)'
;MSSVDGIPGFDHTLDDSFHRSLLSSSFSAYSVGSTSASSTAARRSSHVSKTYRQASTLFLTRRLPEALTTLTPLIVPAENGEPAPVAKASRTTRIKVWSLYLTILHAVVEMEADDGKEAFGNQEWRSLCAKVREGLVWEEVVRDGYHGVEGDVDSDVVINLATLLLAHARDQTLNQRRLETYLATSNAPDLDLGGQMDKSPVPRSHAGPRYRSPAPGTSGADTPRDLNARVKILELYTLHVLLRNNEWDYAREFISVSSVLDDERREAFLQALESLQEEQQEQERLERAERRRQEEQLRRQIDDARRLRAENEEWDRRRQDEARRSEAGHDVEPSRNPDPTRSQQQRTSRVTGSSSGGKPAVPPTFTALAGMVLSRLRTVLDGLAASLNGNPALLARLLAFIVGLLVLVGHGGLRHRLQRVLAASWTKLKSTAGMGTKISYI
;
A
#
# COMPACT_ATOMS: atom_id res chain seq x y z
N MET A 1 30.05 -11.44 16.39
CA MET A 1 30.33 -10.12 15.82
C MET A 1 30.24 -10.30 14.31
N SER A 2 29.03 -10.33 13.78
CA SER A 2 28.23 -9.18 13.31
C SER A 2 28.41 -9.03 11.80
N SER A 3 27.52 -9.66 11.05
CA SER A 3 27.07 -9.17 9.76
C SER A 3 25.56 -9.32 9.73
N VAL A 4 24.87 -8.19 9.66
CA VAL A 4 23.45 -8.06 9.38
C VAL A 4 23.37 -7.89 7.87
N ASP A 5 22.94 -8.92 7.16
CA ASP A 5 22.56 -8.81 5.76
C ASP A 5 21.07 -8.46 5.69
N GLY A 6 20.80 -7.31 5.08
CA GLY A 6 19.47 -6.81 4.78
C GLY A 6 18.83 -7.59 3.64
N ILE A 7 17.52 -7.75 3.77
CA ILE A 7 16.62 -8.31 2.76
C ILE A 7 16.42 -7.28 1.64
N PRO A 8 16.61 -7.61 0.35
CA PRO A 8 16.08 -6.82 -0.75
C PRO A 8 14.96 -7.58 -1.48
N GLY A 9 13.91 -6.87 -1.88
CA GLY A 9 12.96 -7.40 -2.85
C GLY A 9 11.56 -6.84 -2.68
N PHE A 10 11.31 -5.65 -3.23
CA PHE A 10 10.13 -5.30 -4.02
C PHE A 10 10.28 -3.85 -4.54
N ASP A 11 9.93 -3.64 -5.82
CA ASP A 11 9.63 -2.34 -6.47
C ASP A 11 10.75 -1.38 -6.98
N HIS A 12 11.91 -1.87 -7.45
CA HIS A 12 12.88 -0.98 -8.15
C HIS A 12 12.72 -0.90 -9.68
N THR A 13 12.06 -1.85 -10.34
CA THR A 13 12.02 -1.92 -11.82
C THR A 13 10.96 -1.00 -12.45
N LEU A 14 9.83 -0.81 -11.78
CA LEU A 14 8.80 0.15 -12.20
C LEU A 14 9.26 1.60 -12.00
N ASP A 15 9.98 1.84 -10.90
CA ASP A 15 10.48 3.16 -10.53
C ASP A 15 11.57 3.65 -11.51
N ASP A 16 12.51 2.77 -11.88
CA ASP A 16 13.56 3.11 -12.87
C ASP A 16 12.98 3.26 -14.29
N SER A 17 11.92 2.50 -14.63
CA SER A 17 11.18 2.66 -15.90
C SER A 17 10.40 3.97 -15.95
N PHE A 18 9.83 4.41 -14.82
CA PHE A 18 9.12 5.68 -14.69
C PHE A 18 10.07 6.86 -14.86
N HIS A 19 11.21 6.86 -14.15
CA HIS A 19 12.23 7.90 -14.29
C HIS A 19 12.83 7.96 -15.71
N ARG A 20 13.08 6.81 -16.35
CA ARG A 20 13.57 6.74 -17.73
C ARG A 20 12.59 7.26 -18.77
N SER A 21 11.29 6.98 -18.63
CA SER A 21 10.26 7.44 -19.59
C SER A 21 10.07 8.96 -19.52
N LEU A 22 10.12 9.54 -18.32
CA LEU A 22 9.99 10.98 -18.11
C LEU A 22 11.20 11.77 -18.63
N LEU A 23 12.42 11.22 -18.52
CA LEU A 23 13.65 11.86 -19.01
C LEU A 23 13.89 11.64 -20.52
N SER A 24 13.26 10.63 -21.14
CA SER A 24 13.39 10.37 -22.58
C SER A 24 12.70 11.43 -23.46
N SER A 25 11.80 12.23 -22.89
CA SER A 25 11.13 13.35 -23.58
C SER A 25 12.02 14.59 -23.69
N SER A 26 13.11 14.47 -24.45
CA SER A 26 14.16 15.48 -24.58
C SER A 26 13.68 16.82 -25.16
N PHE A 27 14.28 17.88 -24.62
CA PHE A 27 14.44 19.22 -25.17
C PHE A 27 14.47 19.21 -26.72
N SER A 28 13.44 19.74 -27.35
CA SER A 28 13.48 20.08 -28.77
C SER A 28 13.07 21.53 -28.90
N ALA A 29 14.05 22.36 -29.24
CA ALA A 29 13.87 23.74 -29.63
C ALA A 29 13.46 23.77 -31.10
N TYR A 30 12.31 24.38 -31.41
CA TYR A 30 12.03 24.82 -32.77
C TYR A 30 11.20 26.10 -32.77
N SER A 31 11.52 26.89 -33.79
CA SER A 31 11.21 28.29 -34.05
C SER A 31 9.76 28.50 -34.48
N VAL A 32 9.24 29.71 -34.24
CA VAL A 32 7.86 30.13 -34.55
C VAL A 32 7.83 30.84 -35.89
N GLY A 33 6.93 30.41 -36.79
CA GLY A 33 6.49 31.17 -37.97
C GLY A 33 5.15 31.87 -37.70
N SER A 34 5.10 33.18 -37.94
CA SER A 34 3.99 34.07 -37.57
C SER A 34 3.01 34.28 -38.73
N THR A 35 1.70 34.22 -38.48
CA THR A 35 0.67 34.87 -39.31
C THR A 35 -0.40 35.56 -38.44
N SER A 36 -0.85 36.70 -38.94
CA SER A 36 -1.38 37.83 -38.18
C SER A 36 -2.90 37.79 -37.97
N ALA A 37 -3.36 36.97 -37.02
CA ALA A 37 -4.75 37.05 -36.51
C ALA A 37 -4.88 36.83 -34.98
N SER A 38 -3.79 36.81 -34.20
CA SER A 38 -3.77 36.10 -32.90
C SER A 38 -2.96 36.79 -31.78
N SER A 39 -3.14 38.08 -31.53
CA SER A 39 -2.35 38.83 -30.52
C SER A 39 -2.62 38.40 -29.06
N THR A 40 -3.84 37.98 -28.73
CA THR A 40 -4.22 37.51 -27.39
C THR A 40 -3.86 36.04 -27.15
N ALA A 41 -4.07 35.17 -28.14
CA ALA A 41 -3.73 33.74 -28.03
C ALA A 41 -2.21 33.51 -28.06
N ALA A 42 -1.45 34.26 -28.87
CA ALA A 42 0.02 34.21 -28.84
C ALA A 42 0.60 34.71 -27.50
N ARG A 43 -0.01 35.73 -26.89
CA ARG A 43 0.35 36.17 -25.54
C ARG A 43 0.06 35.10 -24.49
N ARG A 44 -1.09 34.45 -24.55
CA ARG A 44 -1.48 33.37 -23.62
C ARG A 44 -0.60 32.12 -23.77
N SER A 45 -0.29 31.69 -24.99
CA SER A 45 0.63 30.55 -25.21
C SER A 45 2.05 30.86 -24.71
N SER A 46 2.50 32.11 -24.84
CA SER A 46 3.77 32.56 -24.26
C SER A 46 3.77 32.55 -22.73
N HIS A 47 2.62 32.83 -22.09
CA HIS A 47 2.45 32.76 -20.64
C HIS A 47 2.52 31.31 -20.15
N VAL A 48 1.71 30.40 -20.73
CA VAL A 48 1.71 28.97 -20.36
C VAL A 48 3.13 28.38 -20.48
N SER A 49 3.85 28.71 -21.56
CA SER A 49 5.21 28.23 -21.78
C SER A 49 6.22 28.78 -20.76
N LYS A 50 6.09 30.05 -20.36
CA LYS A 50 6.97 30.68 -19.34
C LYS A 50 6.73 30.08 -17.96
N THR A 51 5.46 29.97 -17.55
CA THR A 51 5.06 29.37 -16.27
C THR A 51 5.49 27.91 -16.20
N TYR A 52 5.31 27.14 -17.28
CA TYR A 52 5.82 25.77 -17.37
C TYR A 52 7.33 25.69 -17.15
N ARG A 53 8.14 26.53 -17.82
CA ARG A 53 9.59 26.54 -17.65
C ARG A 53 9.99 26.88 -16.21
N GLN A 54 9.34 27.88 -15.62
CA GLN A 54 9.57 28.27 -14.23
C GLN A 54 9.24 27.12 -13.26
N ALA A 55 8.06 26.51 -13.39
CA ALA A 55 7.66 25.35 -12.58
C ALA A 55 8.61 24.17 -12.77
N SER A 56 9.09 23.93 -14.00
CA SER A 56 10.08 22.88 -14.30
C SER A 56 11.41 23.15 -13.59
N THR A 57 11.91 24.38 -13.59
CA THR A 57 13.13 24.75 -12.87
C THR A 57 12.97 24.60 -11.35
N LEU A 58 11.82 24.98 -10.81
CA LEU A 58 11.52 24.77 -9.38
C LEU A 58 11.46 23.28 -9.03
N PHE A 59 10.85 22.46 -9.88
CA PHE A 59 10.83 21.00 -9.71
C PHE A 59 12.25 20.40 -9.72
N LEU A 60 13.08 20.76 -10.70
CA LEU A 60 14.46 20.27 -10.80
C LEU A 60 15.34 20.70 -9.62
N THR A 61 15.03 21.83 -8.98
CA THR A 61 15.71 22.30 -7.77
C THR A 61 15.08 21.76 -6.49
N ARG A 62 14.20 20.75 -6.58
CA ARG A 62 13.48 20.08 -5.49
C ARG A 62 12.58 21.01 -4.66
N ARG A 63 12.18 22.15 -5.23
CA ARG A 63 11.25 23.12 -4.65
C ARG A 63 9.82 22.76 -5.01
N LEU A 64 9.36 21.61 -4.49
CA LEU A 64 8.08 21.00 -4.88
C LEU A 64 6.85 21.87 -4.56
N PRO A 65 6.72 22.49 -3.37
CA PRO A 65 5.59 23.36 -3.08
C PRO A 65 5.52 24.56 -4.01
N GLU A 66 6.66 25.20 -4.30
CA GLU A 66 6.70 26.33 -5.22
C GLU A 66 6.44 25.90 -6.67
N ALA A 67 6.93 24.73 -7.07
CA ALA A 67 6.65 24.17 -8.40
C ALA A 67 5.16 23.89 -8.60
N LEU A 68 4.51 23.27 -7.60
CA LEU A 68 3.08 22.97 -7.62
C LEU A 68 2.25 24.25 -7.70
N THR A 69 2.48 25.19 -6.77
CA THR A 69 1.75 26.48 -6.73
C THR A 69 1.95 27.34 -7.98
N THR A 70 3.13 27.28 -8.59
CA THR A 70 3.40 27.95 -9.87
C THR A 70 2.60 27.33 -11.02
N LEU A 71 2.37 26.01 -10.98
CA LEU A 71 1.69 25.27 -12.04
C LEU A 71 0.16 25.28 -11.92
N THR A 72 -0.37 25.34 -10.68
CA THR A 72 -1.81 25.31 -10.37
C THR A 72 -2.68 26.27 -11.21
N PRO A 73 -2.30 27.55 -11.43
CA PRO A 73 -3.13 28.49 -12.20
C PRO A 73 -3.29 28.12 -13.68
N LEU A 74 -2.43 27.23 -14.22
CA LEU A 74 -2.58 26.75 -15.59
C LEU A 74 -3.61 25.61 -15.70
N ILE A 75 -3.84 24.90 -14.60
CA ILE A 75 -4.61 23.66 -14.55
C ILE A 75 -6.01 23.90 -14.00
N VAL A 76 -6.15 24.81 -13.03
CA VAL A 76 -7.46 25.12 -12.44
C VAL A 76 -8.23 26.05 -13.38
N PRO A 77 -9.52 25.74 -13.69
CA PRO A 77 -10.36 26.64 -14.47
C PRO A 77 -10.60 27.96 -13.75
N ALA A 78 -10.77 29.04 -14.52
CA ALA A 78 -11.05 30.35 -13.92
C ALA A 78 -12.49 30.38 -13.36
N GLU A 79 -12.71 31.14 -12.28
CA GLU A 79 -14.02 31.26 -11.61
C GLU A 79 -15.16 31.69 -12.56
N ASN A 80 -14.84 32.32 -13.70
CA ASN A 80 -15.79 32.78 -14.71
C ASN A 80 -16.35 31.68 -15.62
N GLY A 81 -16.11 30.40 -15.32
CA GLY A 81 -16.53 29.27 -16.14
C GLY A 81 -15.71 29.10 -17.44
N GLU A 82 -14.59 29.79 -17.58
CA GLU A 82 -13.66 29.54 -18.68
C GLU A 82 -12.84 28.26 -18.40
N PRO A 83 -12.63 27.40 -19.42
CA PRO A 83 -11.80 26.22 -19.24
C PRO A 83 -10.35 26.62 -18.94
N ALA A 84 -9.64 25.74 -18.23
CA ALA A 84 -8.29 26.01 -17.77
C ALA A 84 -7.37 26.46 -18.92
N PRO A 85 -6.40 27.37 -18.66
CA PRO A 85 -5.47 27.84 -19.68
C PRO A 85 -4.78 26.71 -20.46
N VAL A 86 -4.49 25.59 -19.81
CA VAL A 86 -3.87 24.40 -20.42
C VAL A 86 -4.78 23.72 -21.46
N ALA A 87 -6.10 23.72 -21.26
CA ALA A 87 -7.04 23.13 -22.22
C ALA A 87 -7.04 23.89 -23.56
N LYS A 88 -6.80 25.21 -23.52
CA LYS A 88 -6.70 26.06 -24.72
C LYS A 88 -5.30 26.03 -25.37
N ALA A 89 -4.31 25.40 -24.74
CA ALA A 89 -2.94 25.30 -25.26
C ALA A 89 -2.80 24.24 -26.36
N SER A 90 -1.69 24.29 -27.10
CA SER A 90 -1.36 23.26 -28.10
C SER A 90 -1.15 21.89 -27.43
N ARG A 91 -1.37 20.80 -28.19
CA ARG A 91 -1.18 19.40 -27.74
C ARG A 91 0.15 19.21 -27.01
N THR A 92 1.26 19.60 -27.63
CA THR A 92 2.60 19.48 -27.04
C THR A 92 2.76 20.22 -25.71
N THR A 93 2.18 21.42 -25.59
CA THR A 93 2.25 22.19 -24.33
C THR A 93 1.34 21.58 -23.27
N ARG A 94 0.15 21.12 -23.66
CA ARG A 94 -0.81 20.46 -22.77
C ARG A 94 -0.21 19.19 -22.17
N ILE A 95 0.36 18.30 -23.00
CA ILE A 95 1.06 17.09 -22.55
C ILE A 95 2.15 17.45 -21.55
N LYS A 96 3.02 18.42 -21.87
CA LYS A 96 4.13 18.82 -20.97
C LYS A 96 3.65 19.32 -19.61
N VAL A 97 2.62 20.17 -19.59
CA VAL A 97 2.06 20.73 -18.35
C VAL A 97 1.46 19.63 -17.47
N TRP A 98 0.63 18.76 -18.05
CA TRP A 98 0.03 17.65 -17.31
C TRP A 98 1.05 16.61 -16.86
N SER A 99 2.00 16.24 -17.71
CA SER A 99 3.08 15.33 -17.33
C SER A 99 3.89 15.89 -16.15
N LEU A 100 4.27 17.18 -16.19
CA LEU A 100 4.98 17.81 -15.07
C LEU A 100 4.12 17.82 -13.80
N TYR A 101 2.83 18.12 -13.90
CA TYR A 101 1.92 18.10 -12.76
C TYR A 101 1.85 16.72 -12.11
N LEU A 102 1.67 15.67 -12.91
CA LEU A 102 1.61 14.29 -12.44
C LEU A 102 2.94 13.85 -11.83
N THR A 103 4.07 14.25 -12.40
CA THR A 103 5.39 13.97 -11.82
C THR A 103 5.62 14.71 -10.50
N ILE A 104 5.15 15.96 -10.37
CA ILE A 104 5.20 16.68 -9.09
C ILE A 104 4.34 15.93 -8.06
N LEU A 105 3.13 15.51 -8.41
CA LEU A 105 2.28 14.73 -7.51
C LEU A 105 2.92 13.39 -7.12
N HIS A 106 3.54 12.69 -8.06
CA HIS A 106 4.32 11.48 -7.78
C HIS A 106 5.37 11.76 -6.70
N ALA A 107 6.22 12.78 -6.94
CA ALA A 107 7.27 13.16 -6.02
C ALA A 107 6.76 13.59 -4.64
N VAL A 108 5.57 14.22 -4.55
CA VAL A 108 4.96 14.62 -3.28
C VAL A 108 4.49 13.42 -2.46
N VAL A 109 3.94 12.39 -3.10
CA VAL A 109 3.47 11.18 -2.41
C VAL A 109 4.63 10.31 -1.95
N GLU A 110 5.74 10.33 -2.69
CA GLU A 110 7.00 9.66 -2.38
C GLU A 110 7.75 10.27 -1.18
N MET A 111 7.43 11.51 -0.79
CA MET A 111 8.10 12.15 0.35
C MET A 111 7.83 11.41 1.66
N GLU A 112 8.83 11.41 2.54
CA GLU A 112 8.62 10.99 3.93
C GLU A 112 7.54 11.86 4.60
N ALA A 113 6.84 11.25 5.56
CA ALA A 113 5.67 11.88 6.16
C ALA A 113 6.00 13.16 6.95
N ASP A 114 7.23 13.34 7.41
CA ASP A 114 7.62 14.53 8.17
C ASP A 114 8.09 15.64 7.21
N ASP A 115 8.91 15.31 6.23
CA ASP A 115 9.31 16.22 5.14
C ASP A 115 8.10 16.78 4.37
N GLY A 116 7.13 15.93 4.03
CA GLY A 116 5.94 16.36 3.31
C GLY A 116 5.06 17.31 4.12
N LYS A 117 4.93 17.07 5.44
CA LYS A 117 4.20 17.96 6.35
C LYS A 117 4.92 19.27 6.60
N GLU A 118 6.25 19.27 6.64
CA GLU A 118 7.04 20.49 6.78
C GLU A 118 6.94 21.37 5.53
N ALA A 119 7.04 20.76 4.34
CA ALA A 119 7.06 21.48 3.07
C ALA A 119 5.69 22.06 2.66
N PHE A 120 4.60 21.30 2.82
CA PHE A 120 3.25 21.70 2.36
C PHE A 120 2.30 22.04 3.51
N GLY A 121 2.66 21.71 4.75
CA GLY A 121 1.71 21.71 5.86
C GLY A 121 0.89 20.42 5.92
N ASN A 122 0.43 20.12 7.14
CA ASN A 122 -0.16 18.82 7.47
C ASN A 122 -1.50 18.54 6.77
N GLN A 123 -2.30 19.57 6.52
CA GLN A 123 -3.61 19.41 5.87
C GLN A 123 -3.47 19.27 4.36
N GLU A 124 -2.68 20.15 3.73
CA GLU A 124 -2.49 20.15 2.28
C GLU A 124 -1.78 18.88 1.81
N TRP A 125 -0.67 18.49 2.46
CA TRP A 125 0.05 17.27 2.11
C TRP A 125 -0.86 16.03 2.16
N ARG A 126 -1.63 15.86 3.25
CA ARG A 126 -2.59 14.75 3.34
C ARG A 126 -3.67 14.81 2.28
N SER A 127 -4.16 16.00 1.94
CA SER A 127 -5.17 16.17 0.90
C SER A 127 -4.63 15.80 -0.49
N LEU A 128 -3.39 16.17 -0.81
CA LEU A 128 -2.71 15.78 -2.06
C LEU A 128 -2.50 14.27 -2.13
N CYS A 129 -2.00 13.67 -1.04
CA CYS A 129 -1.83 12.22 -0.94
C CYS A 129 -3.17 11.48 -1.08
N ALA A 130 -4.24 11.96 -0.45
CA ALA A 130 -5.58 11.38 -0.57
C ALA A 130 -6.09 11.50 -2.01
N LYS A 131 -5.95 12.66 -2.64
CA LYS A 131 -6.36 12.92 -4.03
C LYS A 131 -5.72 11.94 -5.01
N VAL A 132 -4.41 11.67 -4.87
CA VAL A 132 -3.70 10.67 -5.70
C VAL A 132 -4.17 9.26 -5.38
N ARG A 133 -4.23 8.89 -4.09
CA ARG A 133 -4.62 7.54 -3.63
C ARG A 133 -6.05 7.13 -3.99
N GLU A 134 -6.94 8.12 -4.07
CA GLU A 134 -8.35 7.96 -4.45
C GLU A 134 -8.58 8.08 -5.96
N GLY A 135 -7.55 8.45 -6.73
CA GLY A 135 -7.63 8.55 -8.18
C GLY A 135 -8.36 9.79 -8.71
N LEU A 136 -8.66 10.78 -7.85
CA LEU A 136 -9.35 12.01 -8.24
C LEU A 136 -8.57 12.86 -9.25
N VAL A 137 -7.24 12.67 -9.30
CA VAL A 137 -6.35 13.30 -10.28
C VAL A 137 -6.74 12.95 -11.71
N TRP A 138 -7.26 11.74 -11.95
CA TRP A 138 -7.71 11.33 -13.29
C TRP A 138 -8.87 12.21 -13.77
N GLU A 139 -9.88 12.38 -12.93
CA GLU A 139 -11.06 13.20 -13.26
C GLU A 139 -10.70 14.67 -13.47
N GLU A 140 -9.79 15.19 -12.67
CA GLU A 140 -9.27 16.56 -12.83
C GLU A 140 -8.58 16.74 -14.18
N VAL A 141 -7.71 15.82 -14.59
CA VAL A 141 -7.04 15.89 -15.89
C VAL A 141 -8.05 15.85 -17.04
N VAL A 142 -8.99 14.92 -16.99
CA VAL A 142 -10.03 14.77 -18.02
C VAL A 142 -10.91 16.01 -18.09
N ARG A 143 -11.41 16.50 -16.95
CA ARG A 143 -12.32 17.65 -16.87
C ARG A 143 -11.62 18.94 -17.26
N ASP A 144 -10.49 19.23 -16.63
CA ASP A 144 -9.85 20.54 -16.71
C ASP A 144 -8.86 20.64 -17.87
N GLY A 145 -8.35 19.49 -18.36
CA GLY A 145 -7.41 19.42 -19.49
C GLY A 145 -8.03 19.03 -20.83
N TYR A 146 -9.09 18.21 -20.82
CA TYR A 146 -9.65 17.56 -22.00
C TYR A 146 -11.19 17.66 -22.07
N HIS A 147 -11.76 18.71 -21.49
CA HIS A 147 -13.18 19.06 -21.60
C HIS A 147 -14.17 17.99 -21.14
N GLY A 148 -13.73 17.03 -20.31
CA GLY A 148 -14.58 15.96 -19.79
C GLY A 148 -14.63 14.70 -20.68
N VAL A 149 -13.86 14.65 -21.78
CA VAL A 149 -13.85 13.49 -22.69
C VAL A 149 -12.61 12.63 -22.42
N GLU A 150 -12.81 11.42 -21.89
CA GLU A 150 -11.70 10.52 -21.54
C GLU A 150 -10.90 10.07 -22.77
N GLY A 151 -11.57 9.80 -23.90
CA GLY A 151 -10.89 9.39 -25.14
C GLY A 151 -10.02 10.47 -25.81
N ASP A 152 -10.18 11.73 -25.42
CA ASP A 152 -9.40 12.85 -25.95
C ASP A 152 -8.08 13.05 -25.20
N VAL A 153 -7.89 12.36 -24.06
CA VAL A 153 -6.67 12.46 -23.27
C VAL A 153 -5.50 11.88 -24.06
N ASP A 154 -4.40 12.64 -24.14
CA ASP A 154 -3.21 12.20 -24.87
C ASP A 154 -2.63 10.92 -24.22
N SER A 155 -2.22 9.96 -25.06
CA SER A 155 -1.68 8.67 -24.62
C SER A 155 -0.51 8.79 -23.63
N ASP A 156 0.38 9.76 -23.84
CA ASP A 156 1.51 10.03 -22.93
C ASP A 156 1.03 10.46 -21.53
N VAL A 157 -0.08 11.21 -21.46
CA VAL A 157 -0.70 11.64 -20.18
C VAL A 157 -1.41 10.46 -19.52
N VAL A 158 -2.08 9.61 -20.30
CA VAL A 158 -2.72 8.38 -19.81
C VAL A 158 -1.69 7.42 -19.21
N ILE A 159 -0.54 7.21 -19.86
CA ILE A 159 0.54 6.38 -19.33
C ILE A 159 1.02 6.93 -17.98
N ASN A 160 1.24 8.25 -17.88
CA ASN A 160 1.67 8.89 -16.64
C ASN A 160 0.63 8.78 -15.53
N LEU A 161 -0.65 8.97 -15.85
CA LEU A 161 -1.76 8.80 -14.92
C LEU A 161 -1.84 7.37 -14.40
N ALA A 162 -1.86 6.40 -15.31
CA ALA A 162 -1.99 5.00 -14.96
C ALA A 162 -0.79 4.50 -14.15
N THR A 163 0.41 5.00 -14.44
CA THR A 163 1.62 4.69 -13.65
C THR A 163 1.56 5.32 -12.26
N LEU A 164 1.15 6.59 -12.14
CA LEU A 164 0.96 7.26 -10.85
C LEU A 164 -0.04 6.49 -9.97
N LEU A 165 -1.17 6.06 -10.54
CA LEU A 165 -2.17 5.28 -9.84
C LEU A 165 -1.68 3.86 -9.52
N LEU A 166 -0.93 3.23 -10.42
CA LEU A 166 -0.35 1.91 -10.17
C LEU A 166 0.57 1.91 -8.94
N ALA A 167 1.38 2.96 -8.79
CA ALA A 167 2.30 3.11 -7.67
C ALA A 167 1.58 3.45 -6.35
N HIS A 168 0.59 4.36 -6.39
CA HIS A 168 0.09 5.01 -5.17
C HIS A 168 -1.39 4.76 -4.86
N ALA A 169 -2.21 4.27 -5.78
CA ALA A 169 -3.63 4.03 -5.51
C ALA A 169 -3.83 2.88 -4.51
N ARG A 170 -4.85 2.99 -3.65
CA ARG A 170 -5.17 1.95 -2.65
C ARG A 170 -5.73 0.68 -3.27
N ASP A 171 -6.41 0.83 -4.39
CA ASP A 171 -7.06 -0.23 -5.14
C ASP A 171 -6.88 0.05 -6.65
N GLN A 172 -6.55 -0.99 -7.42
CA GLN A 172 -6.33 -0.89 -8.86
C GLN A 172 -7.62 -1.11 -9.66
N THR A 173 -8.76 -1.41 -9.03
CA THR A 173 -10.08 -1.47 -9.70
C THR A 173 -10.46 -0.16 -10.38
N LEU A 174 -10.13 0.99 -9.76
CA LEU A 174 -10.36 2.31 -10.36
C LEU A 174 -9.48 2.51 -11.60
N ASN A 175 -8.19 2.17 -11.51
CA ASN A 175 -7.25 2.30 -12.62
C ASN A 175 -7.66 1.40 -13.80
N GLN A 176 -8.06 0.15 -13.50
CA GLN A 176 -8.64 -0.78 -14.47
C GLN A 176 -9.84 -0.16 -15.20
N ARG A 177 -10.85 0.31 -14.46
CA ARG A 177 -12.06 0.89 -15.05
C ARG A 177 -11.76 2.10 -15.92
N ARG A 178 -10.83 2.96 -15.52
CA ARG A 178 -10.43 4.14 -16.30
C ARG A 178 -9.68 3.76 -17.57
N LEU A 179 -8.77 2.79 -17.51
CA LEU A 179 -8.08 2.27 -18.69
C LEU A 179 -9.03 1.56 -19.66
N GLU A 180 -9.99 0.78 -19.16
CA GLU A 180 -11.03 0.16 -19.97
C GLU A 180 -11.91 1.20 -20.68
N THR A 181 -12.32 2.25 -19.95
CA THR A 181 -13.12 3.34 -20.54
C THR A 181 -12.31 4.10 -21.59
N TYR A 182 -11.03 4.39 -21.31
CA TYR A 182 -10.12 5.02 -22.26
C TYR A 182 -9.89 4.17 -23.51
N LEU A 183 -9.63 2.86 -23.37
CA LEU A 183 -9.42 1.95 -24.50
C LEU A 183 -10.71 1.75 -25.30
N ALA A 184 -11.87 1.68 -24.65
CA ALA A 184 -13.16 1.59 -25.35
C ALA A 184 -13.47 2.85 -26.17
N THR A 185 -13.16 4.04 -25.64
CA THR A 185 -13.43 5.32 -26.32
C THR A 185 -12.40 5.62 -27.42
N SER A 186 -11.12 5.28 -27.20
CA SER A 186 -10.05 5.44 -28.20
C SER A 186 -10.07 4.41 -29.32
N ASN A 187 -10.81 3.29 -29.15
CA ASN A 187 -11.02 2.29 -30.21
C ASN A 187 -12.15 2.64 -31.18
N ALA A 188 -12.91 3.72 -30.95
CA ALA A 188 -13.94 4.15 -31.88
C ALA A 188 -13.29 4.81 -33.12
N PRO A 189 -13.48 4.28 -34.34
CA PRO A 189 -13.03 4.97 -35.54
C PRO A 189 -13.80 6.28 -35.67
N ASP A 190 -13.08 7.39 -35.81
CA ASP A 190 -13.64 8.71 -36.10
C ASP A 190 -14.28 8.67 -37.49
N LEU A 191 -15.57 8.32 -37.55
CA LEU A 191 -16.39 8.36 -38.76
C LEU A 191 -16.78 9.81 -39.10
N ASP A 192 -15.82 10.72 -39.22
CA ASP A 192 -16.05 12.03 -39.86
C ASP A 192 -15.57 12.01 -41.32
N LEU A 193 -16.10 11.05 -42.09
CA LEU A 193 -16.04 11.03 -43.57
C LEU A 193 -17.01 12.04 -44.20
N GLY A 194 -17.75 12.81 -43.40
CA GLY A 194 -18.73 13.81 -43.87
C GLY A 194 -18.13 15.10 -44.43
N GLY A 195 -16.82 15.34 -44.28
CA GLY A 195 -16.18 16.59 -44.67
C GLY A 195 -15.63 16.66 -46.09
N GLN A 196 -15.55 15.54 -46.84
CA GLN A 196 -14.80 15.49 -48.11
C GLN A 196 -15.64 15.21 -49.37
N MET A 197 -16.97 15.13 -49.26
CA MET A 197 -17.85 14.96 -50.45
C MET A 197 -18.70 16.18 -50.84
N ASP A 198 -18.77 17.24 -50.04
CA ASP A 198 -19.50 18.46 -50.45
C ASP A 198 -18.56 19.54 -51.02
N LYS A 199 -18.09 19.30 -52.24
CA LYS A 199 -17.69 20.38 -53.16
C LYS A 199 -18.93 20.88 -53.89
N SER A 200 -19.73 21.73 -53.24
CA SER A 200 -20.69 22.58 -53.94
C SER A 200 -20.85 23.93 -53.23
N PRO A 201 -20.74 25.07 -53.94
CA PRO A 201 -20.71 26.39 -53.32
C PRO A 201 -22.14 26.90 -53.11
N VAL A 202 -22.64 26.85 -51.87
CA VAL A 202 -23.85 27.61 -51.49
C VAL A 202 -23.59 28.34 -50.18
N PRO A 203 -23.82 29.67 -50.10
CA PRO A 203 -23.64 30.43 -48.88
C PRO A 203 -24.92 30.35 -48.05
N ARG A 204 -24.88 29.72 -46.87
CA ARG A 204 -25.92 29.92 -45.85
C ARG A 204 -25.32 30.07 -44.46
N SER A 205 -25.85 31.08 -43.80
CA SER A 205 -25.48 31.65 -42.52
C SER A 205 -26.31 31.06 -41.37
N HIS A 206 -25.67 31.04 -40.20
CA HIS A 206 -26.22 31.01 -38.83
C HIS A 206 -26.94 29.76 -38.30
N ALA A 207 -26.20 28.94 -37.54
CA ALA A 207 -26.66 28.34 -36.27
C ALA A 207 -25.47 27.82 -35.41
N GLY A 208 -25.12 28.53 -34.33
CA GLY A 208 -24.42 28.04 -33.12
C GLY A 208 -22.92 27.67 -33.22
N PRO A 209 -22.05 28.18 -32.32
CA PRO A 209 -20.70 27.66 -32.19
C PRO A 209 -20.76 26.35 -31.41
N ARG A 210 -20.93 25.22 -32.10
CA ARG A 210 -20.45 23.95 -31.53
C ARG A 210 -18.94 24.09 -31.42
N TYR A 211 -18.44 24.16 -30.19
CA TYR A 211 -17.03 24.17 -29.87
C TYR A 211 -16.42 22.90 -30.46
N ARG A 212 -15.84 22.99 -31.66
CA ARG A 212 -15.09 21.91 -32.29
C ARG A 212 -13.81 21.78 -31.48
N SER A 213 -13.64 20.66 -30.79
CA SER A 213 -12.42 20.33 -30.06
C SER A 213 -11.20 20.58 -30.98
N PRO A 214 -10.14 21.27 -30.52
CA PRO A 214 -8.94 21.52 -31.33
C PRO A 214 -8.09 20.28 -31.64
N ALA A 215 -8.59 19.07 -31.41
CA ALA A 215 -7.90 17.82 -31.68
C ALA A 215 -8.48 17.16 -32.93
N PRO A 216 -8.07 17.57 -34.15
CA PRO A 216 -8.16 16.66 -35.28
C PRO A 216 -7.15 15.54 -35.04
N GLY A 217 -7.62 14.30 -34.87
CA GLY A 217 -6.79 13.10 -35.05
C GLY A 217 -6.45 12.27 -33.80
N THR A 218 -7.41 11.96 -32.92
CA THR A 218 -7.28 10.77 -32.04
C THR A 218 -7.63 9.47 -32.77
N SER A 219 -8.02 9.57 -34.05
CA SER A 219 -8.29 8.44 -34.95
C SER A 219 -7.00 7.84 -35.53
N GLY A 220 -6.72 6.59 -35.15
CA GLY A 220 -6.13 5.58 -36.02
C GLY A 220 -4.70 5.79 -36.57
N ALA A 221 -3.73 5.11 -35.96
CA ALA A 221 -2.70 4.33 -36.66
C ALA A 221 -1.69 4.99 -37.64
N ASP A 222 -1.57 6.32 -37.74
CA ASP A 222 -0.67 6.91 -38.77
C ASP A 222 0.74 7.32 -38.30
N THR A 223 1.04 7.27 -36.99
CA THR A 223 2.43 7.47 -36.52
C THR A 223 2.96 6.29 -35.70
N PRO A 224 4.23 5.85 -35.93
CA PRO A 224 4.84 4.78 -35.14
C PRO A 224 4.90 5.11 -33.64
N ARG A 225 4.87 6.41 -33.29
CA ARG A 225 4.83 6.87 -31.90
C ARG A 225 3.50 6.59 -31.22
N ASP A 226 2.38 6.88 -31.87
CA ASP A 226 1.05 6.66 -31.28
C ASP A 226 0.76 5.16 -31.12
N LEU A 227 1.23 4.31 -32.06
CA LEU A 227 1.19 2.86 -31.90
C LEU A 227 2.00 2.39 -30.70
N ASN A 228 3.23 2.89 -30.53
CA ASN A 228 4.07 2.53 -29.39
C ASN A 228 3.44 2.93 -28.06
N ALA A 229 2.85 4.14 -27.98
CA ALA A 229 2.15 4.59 -26.79
C ALA A 229 0.95 3.68 -26.47
N ARG A 230 0.19 3.27 -27.49
CA ARG A 230 -0.94 2.33 -27.31
C ARG A 230 -0.49 0.94 -26.85
N VAL A 231 0.59 0.41 -27.41
CA VAL A 231 1.21 -0.85 -26.94
C VAL A 231 1.63 -0.72 -25.48
N LYS A 232 2.20 0.43 -25.08
CA LYS A 232 2.58 0.66 -23.69
C LYS A 232 1.38 0.74 -22.74
N ILE A 233 0.28 1.34 -23.17
CA ILE A 233 -0.97 1.36 -22.39
C ILE A 233 -1.52 -0.06 -22.24
N LEU A 234 -1.47 -0.87 -23.31
CA LEU A 234 -1.87 -2.28 -23.24
C LEU A 234 -0.97 -3.07 -22.29
N GLU A 235 0.35 -2.92 -22.38
CA GLU A 235 1.32 -3.53 -21.46
C GLU A 235 0.99 -3.18 -20.00
N LEU A 236 0.79 -1.89 -19.72
CA LEU A 236 0.49 -1.39 -18.38
C LEU A 236 -0.84 -1.96 -17.86
N TYR A 237 -1.86 -2.00 -18.71
CA TYR A 237 -3.15 -2.59 -18.37
C TYR A 237 -3.04 -4.09 -18.08
N THR A 238 -2.49 -4.86 -19.02
CA THR A 238 -2.53 -6.33 -18.97
C THR A 238 -1.48 -6.95 -18.05
N LEU A 239 -0.26 -6.41 -18.02
CA LEU A 239 0.86 -6.97 -17.27
C LEU A 239 1.06 -6.34 -15.90
N HIS A 240 0.33 -5.28 -15.56
CA HIS A 240 0.50 -4.63 -14.25
C HIS A 240 -0.83 -4.40 -13.53
N VAL A 241 -1.80 -3.71 -14.15
CA VAL A 241 -3.06 -3.35 -13.48
C VAL A 241 -3.92 -4.59 -13.20
N LEU A 242 -4.14 -5.46 -14.20
CA LEU A 242 -4.93 -6.68 -14.02
C LEU A 242 -4.27 -7.66 -13.03
N LEU A 243 -2.93 -7.73 -13.01
CA LEU A 243 -2.20 -8.60 -12.07
C LEU A 243 -2.40 -8.15 -10.62
N ARG A 244 -2.40 -6.84 -10.35
CA ARG A 244 -2.68 -6.30 -9.01
C ARG A 244 -4.10 -6.61 -8.54
N ASN A 245 -5.05 -6.76 -9.48
CA ASN A 245 -6.43 -7.18 -9.19
C ASN A 245 -6.62 -8.71 -9.18
N ASN A 246 -5.55 -9.49 -9.41
CA ASN A 246 -5.57 -10.96 -9.55
C ASN A 246 -6.44 -11.48 -10.71
N GLU A 247 -6.59 -10.70 -11.79
CA GLU A 247 -7.39 -11.06 -12.97
C GLU A 247 -6.52 -11.65 -14.10
N TRP A 248 -5.76 -12.70 -13.78
CA TRP A 248 -4.79 -13.34 -14.70
C TRP A 248 -5.43 -13.93 -15.96
N ASP A 249 -6.56 -14.62 -15.80
CA ASP A 249 -7.25 -15.26 -16.92
C ASP A 249 -7.86 -14.22 -17.87
N TYR A 250 -8.39 -13.13 -17.32
CA TYR A 250 -8.90 -12.01 -18.11
C TYR A 250 -7.77 -11.30 -18.87
N ALA A 251 -6.61 -11.11 -18.23
CA ALA A 251 -5.43 -10.57 -18.92
C ALA A 251 -5.00 -11.43 -20.11
N ARG A 252 -4.98 -12.76 -19.93
CA ARG A 252 -4.64 -13.72 -21.00
C ARG A 252 -5.65 -13.65 -22.15
N GLU A 253 -6.95 -13.67 -21.84
CA GLU A 253 -8.02 -13.56 -22.83
C GLU A 253 -7.91 -12.24 -23.60
N PHE A 254 -7.73 -11.13 -22.88
CA PHE A 254 -7.63 -9.80 -23.48
C PHE A 254 -6.43 -9.67 -24.43
N ILE A 255 -5.24 -10.16 -24.03
CA ILE A 255 -4.05 -10.19 -24.91
C ILE A 255 -4.35 -11.05 -26.16
N SER A 256 -5.00 -12.20 -25.98
CA SER A 256 -5.30 -13.13 -27.08
C SER A 256 -6.29 -12.58 -28.10
N VAL A 257 -7.20 -11.69 -27.71
CA VAL A 257 -8.23 -11.10 -28.58
C VAL A 257 -7.82 -9.71 -29.11
N SER A 258 -6.77 -9.09 -28.55
CA SER A 258 -6.32 -7.76 -28.97
C SER A 258 -5.88 -7.74 -30.44
N SER A 259 -6.54 -6.92 -31.26
CA SER A 259 -6.20 -6.72 -32.68
C SER A 259 -5.07 -5.70 -32.89
N VAL A 260 -4.59 -5.08 -31.81
CA VAL A 260 -3.57 -4.02 -31.83
C VAL A 260 -2.17 -4.60 -31.73
N LEU A 261 -2.06 -5.80 -31.15
CA LEU A 261 -0.81 -6.52 -30.98
C LEU A 261 -0.62 -7.44 -32.19
N ASP A 262 0.49 -7.24 -32.91
CA ASP A 262 0.98 -8.20 -33.89
C ASP A 262 1.34 -9.53 -33.19
N ASP A 263 1.39 -10.63 -33.94
CA ASP A 263 1.57 -11.98 -33.36
C ASP A 263 2.85 -12.09 -32.52
N GLU A 264 3.96 -11.51 -32.97
CA GLU A 264 5.22 -11.48 -32.20
C GLU A 264 5.07 -10.78 -30.84
N ARG A 265 4.34 -9.65 -30.81
CA ARG A 265 4.11 -8.88 -29.56
C ARG A 265 3.12 -9.58 -28.65
N ARG A 266 2.10 -10.22 -29.22
CA ARG A 266 1.12 -11.02 -28.51
C ARG A 266 1.81 -12.18 -27.79
N GLU A 267 2.68 -12.91 -28.49
CA GLU A 267 3.49 -13.99 -27.91
C GLU A 267 4.42 -13.48 -26.81
N ALA A 268 5.13 -12.36 -27.05
CA ALA A 268 5.99 -11.77 -26.04
C ALA A 268 5.22 -11.38 -24.76
N PHE A 269 4.00 -10.84 -24.88
CA PHE A 269 3.16 -10.48 -23.74
C PHE A 269 2.66 -11.71 -22.99
N LEU A 270 2.24 -12.76 -23.71
CA LEU A 270 1.80 -14.02 -23.10
C LEU A 270 2.96 -14.71 -22.36
N GLN A 271 4.16 -14.72 -22.96
CA GLN A 271 5.35 -15.26 -22.32
C GLN A 271 5.74 -14.46 -21.07
N ALA A 272 5.67 -13.13 -21.13
CA ALA A 272 5.91 -12.29 -19.95
C ALA A 272 4.88 -12.56 -18.85
N LEU A 273 3.60 -12.73 -19.20
CA LEU A 273 2.54 -13.08 -18.25
C LEU A 273 2.80 -14.43 -17.58
N GLU A 274 3.20 -15.45 -18.34
CA GLU A 274 3.55 -16.77 -17.80
C GLU A 274 4.77 -16.69 -16.88
N SER A 275 5.83 -16.01 -17.30
CA SER A 275 7.03 -15.79 -16.47
C SER A 275 6.71 -15.09 -15.15
N LEU A 276 5.86 -14.06 -15.16
CA LEU A 276 5.43 -13.36 -13.95
C LEU A 276 4.57 -14.24 -13.05
N GLN A 277 3.73 -15.10 -13.64
CA GLN A 277 2.90 -16.04 -12.89
C GLN A 277 3.76 -17.10 -12.19
N GLU A 278 4.79 -17.63 -12.86
CA GLU A 278 5.74 -18.58 -12.29
C GLU A 278 6.54 -17.95 -11.14
N GLU A 279 7.06 -16.73 -11.33
CA GLU A 279 7.81 -16.00 -10.30
C GLU A 279 6.95 -15.76 -9.06
N GLN A 280 5.69 -15.33 -9.24
CA GLN A 280 4.75 -15.15 -8.12
C GLN A 280 4.50 -16.45 -7.36
N GLN A 281 4.29 -17.57 -8.07
CA GLN A 281 4.07 -18.87 -7.46
C GLN A 281 5.31 -19.38 -6.70
N GLU A 282 6.50 -19.15 -7.26
CA GLU A 282 7.76 -19.48 -6.62
C GLU A 282 7.98 -18.67 -5.35
N GLN A 283 7.74 -17.35 -5.42
CA GLN A 283 7.87 -16.48 -4.25
C GLN A 283 6.90 -16.89 -3.14
N GLU A 284 5.65 -17.19 -3.48
CA GLU A 284 4.67 -17.70 -2.51
C GLU A 284 5.09 -19.08 -1.94
N ARG A 285 5.77 -19.92 -2.73
CA ARG A 285 6.31 -21.20 -2.25
C ARG A 285 7.45 -20.99 -1.25
N LEU A 286 8.36 -20.06 -1.53
CA LEU A 286 9.48 -19.70 -0.66
C LEU A 286 8.97 -19.11 0.67
N GLU A 287 8.06 -18.14 0.61
CA GLU A 287 7.47 -17.54 1.81
C GLU A 287 6.74 -18.58 2.68
N ARG A 288 5.97 -19.49 2.07
CA ARG A 288 5.31 -20.57 2.81
C ARG A 288 6.32 -21.53 3.45
N ALA A 289 7.45 -21.80 2.79
CA ALA A 289 8.51 -22.62 3.35
C ALA A 289 9.21 -21.93 4.54
N GLU A 290 9.47 -20.63 4.43
CA GLU A 290 10.05 -19.83 5.52
C GLU A 290 9.11 -19.73 6.72
N ARG A 291 7.81 -19.46 6.51
CA ARG A 291 6.81 -19.46 7.58
C ARG A 291 6.76 -20.81 8.30
N ARG A 292 6.81 -21.93 7.57
CA ARG A 292 6.87 -23.28 8.17
C ARG A 292 8.13 -23.46 9.02
N ARG A 293 9.29 -23.00 8.55
CA ARG A 293 10.54 -23.07 9.34
C ARG A 293 10.45 -22.23 10.61
N GLN A 294 9.91 -21.02 10.54
CA GLN A 294 9.71 -20.14 11.69
C GLN A 294 8.74 -20.77 12.71
N GLU A 295 7.61 -21.33 12.24
CA GLU A 295 6.64 -22.03 13.08
C GLU A 295 7.24 -23.27 13.75
N GLU A 296 8.04 -24.07 13.02
CA GLU A 296 8.73 -25.23 13.58
C GLU A 296 9.76 -24.85 14.65
N GLN A 297 10.52 -23.77 14.42
CA GLN A 297 11.47 -23.25 15.42
C GLN A 297 10.73 -22.78 16.68
N LEU A 298 9.63 -22.04 16.53
CA LEU A 298 8.82 -21.59 17.66
C LEU A 298 8.22 -22.78 18.42
N ARG A 299 7.73 -23.79 17.69
CA ARG A 299 7.17 -25.01 18.29
C ARG A 299 8.21 -25.77 19.11
N ARG A 300 9.44 -25.91 18.60
CA ARG A 300 10.54 -26.54 19.34
C ARG A 300 10.86 -25.77 20.62
N GLN A 301 10.94 -24.44 20.56
CA GLN A 301 11.15 -23.61 21.76
C GLN A 301 10.04 -23.78 22.80
N ILE A 302 8.78 -23.88 22.37
CA ILE A 302 7.65 -24.13 23.28
C ILE A 302 7.75 -25.51 23.93
N ASP A 303 8.06 -26.54 23.15
CA ASP A 303 8.18 -27.91 23.65
C ASP A 303 9.37 -28.05 24.62
N ASP A 304 10.52 -27.43 24.32
CA ASP A 304 11.69 -27.42 25.19
C ASP A 304 11.42 -26.61 26.49
N ALA A 305 10.74 -25.46 26.39
CA ALA A 305 10.34 -24.70 27.56
C ALA A 305 9.34 -25.45 28.45
N ARG A 306 8.43 -26.25 27.86
CA ARG A 306 7.52 -27.13 28.61
C ARG A 306 8.29 -28.23 29.33
N ARG A 307 9.28 -28.85 28.67
CA ARG A 307 10.13 -29.88 29.29
C ARG A 307 10.90 -29.32 30.48
N LEU A 308 11.54 -28.16 30.30
CA LEU A 308 12.33 -27.54 31.36
C LEU A 308 11.45 -27.14 32.57
N ARG A 309 10.21 -26.68 32.33
CA ARG A 309 9.26 -26.40 33.41
C ARG A 309 8.85 -27.66 34.17
N ALA A 310 8.52 -28.74 33.44
CA ALA A 310 8.16 -30.02 34.07
C ALA A 310 9.32 -30.60 34.91
N GLU A 311 10.56 -30.54 34.40
CA GLU A 311 11.75 -30.98 35.12
C GLU A 311 11.99 -30.13 36.39
N ASN A 312 11.84 -28.80 36.30
CA ASN A 312 12.00 -27.92 37.45
C ASN A 312 10.91 -28.17 38.52
N GLU A 313 9.66 -28.42 38.11
CA GLU A 313 8.56 -28.80 39.00
C GLU A 313 8.78 -30.17 39.66
N GLU A 314 9.45 -31.12 39.00
CA GLU A 314 9.85 -32.39 39.61
C GLU A 314 10.98 -32.22 40.62
N TRP A 315 11.97 -31.40 40.30
CA TRP A 315 13.08 -31.09 41.20
C TRP A 315 12.59 -30.40 42.47
N ASP A 316 11.66 -29.45 42.35
CA ASP A 316 11.03 -28.77 43.48
C ASP A 316 10.20 -29.75 44.34
N ARG A 317 9.47 -30.69 43.72
CA ARG A 317 8.74 -31.74 44.46
C ARG A 317 9.68 -32.65 45.24
N ARG A 318 10.78 -33.11 44.64
CA ARG A 318 11.80 -33.93 45.33
C ARG A 318 12.37 -33.21 46.55
N ARG A 319 12.65 -31.92 46.41
CA ARG A 319 13.17 -31.08 47.50
C ARG A 319 12.17 -30.94 48.65
N GLN A 320 10.88 -30.79 48.34
CA GLN A 320 9.81 -30.71 49.35
C GLN A 320 9.59 -32.04 50.08
N ASP A 321 9.66 -33.17 49.37
CA ASP A 321 9.53 -34.50 49.99
C ASP A 321 10.73 -34.84 50.90
N GLU A 322 11.94 -34.44 50.51
CA GLU A 322 13.16 -34.61 51.31
C GLU A 322 13.14 -33.74 52.58
N ALA A 323 12.64 -32.50 52.48
CA ALA A 323 12.43 -31.63 53.64
C ALA A 323 11.41 -32.22 54.64
N ARG A 324 10.30 -32.79 54.13
CA ARG A 324 9.27 -33.43 54.96
C ARG A 324 9.75 -34.71 55.66
N ARG A 325 10.67 -35.47 55.04
CA ARG A 325 11.31 -36.64 55.69
C ARG A 325 12.30 -36.25 56.78
N SER A 326 12.96 -35.10 56.63
CA SER A 326 13.95 -34.60 57.59
C SER A 326 13.29 -33.98 58.84
N GLU A 327 12.10 -33.38 58.72
CA GLU A 327 11.33 -32.85 59.87
C GLU A 327 10.64 -33.93 60.73
N ALA A 328 10.42 -35.14 60.21
CA ALA A 328 9.75 -36.22 60.95
C ALA A 328 10.68 -37.02 61.90
N GLY A 329 11.96 -36.63 62.05
CA GLY A 329 12.98 -37.39 62.76
C GLY A 329 13.78 -36.65 63.83
N HIS A 330 13.38 -35.44 64.25
CA HIS A 330 14.16 -34.67 65.24
C HIS A 330 13.31 -34.24 66.43
N ASP A 331 13.47 -34.96 67.54
CA ASP A 331 12.97 -34.65 68.89
C ASP A 331 14.18 -34.43 69.84
N VAL A 332 14.03 -33.53 70.82
CA VAL A 332 14.92 -33.19 71.98
C VAL A 332 16.16 -32.28 71.65
N GLU A 333 16.21 -30.98 71.93
CA GLU A 333 16.24 -30.12 73.17
C GLU A 333 17.64 -29.50 73.46
N PRO A 334 17.76 -28.33 74.12
CA PRO A 334 18.86 -27.36 73.92
C PRO A 334 19.80 -27.17 75.13
N SER A 335 21.07 -26.74 74.92
CA SER A 335 21.81 -25.99 75.96
C SER A 335 23.10 -25.25 75.55
N ARG A 336 23.06 -23.95 75.87
CA ARG A 336 24.08 -22.98 76.38
C ARG A 336 25.61 -23.18 76.19
N ASN A 337 26.19 -22.13 75.56
CA ASN A 337 27.53 -21.48 75.61
C ASN A 337 28.28 -21.49 76.98
N PRO A 338 29.62 -21.18 77.10
CA PRO A 338 30.39 -20.18 76.31
C PRO A 338 31.92 -20.41 75.99
N ASP A 339 32.39 -19.55 75.07
CA ASP A 339 33.73 -18.96 74.70
C ASP A 339 35.01 -19.14 75.59
N PRO A 340 36.24 -18.68 75.18
CA PRO A 340 36.75 -18.10 73.89
C PRO A 340 38.18 -18.58 73.46
N THR A 341 38.62 -18.27 72.21
CA THR A 341 39.95 -17.71 71.77
C THR A 341 40.26 -18.06 70.29
N ARG A 342 40.43 -17.04 69.41
CA ARG A 342 41.71 -16.53 68.81
C ARG A 342 42.40 -17.59 67.94
N SER A 343 42.63 -17.48 66.63
CA SER A 343 43.02 -16.43 65.65
C SER A 343 42.90 -17.09 64.25
N GLN A 344 42.78 -16.47 63.09
CA GLN A 344 43.65 -15.46 62.48
C GLN A 344 43.02 -15.07 61.11
N GLN A 345 42.93 -13.76 60.85
CA GLN A 345 43.24 -13.05 59.58
C GLN A 345 42.97 -13.72 58.21
N GLN A 346 42.54 -13.05 57.13
CA GLN A 346 42.19 -11.67 56.74
C GLN A 346 42.00 -11.82 55.21
N ARG A 347 40.99 -11.28 54.52
CA ARG A 347 40.97 -9.94 53.92
C ARG A 347 39.66 -9.79 53.11
N THR A 348 38.76 -8.86 53.47
CA THR A 348 38.44 -7.58 52.78
C THR A 348 37.87 -7.75 51.37
N SER A 349 36.77 -7.16 50.91
CA SER A 349 35.81 -6.12 51.35
C SER A 349 34.81 -6.02 50.17
N ARG A 350 33.49 -6.25 50.27
CA ARG A 350 32.39 -5.46 50.86
C ARG A 350 32.25 -4.02 50.35
N VAL A 351 31.14 -3.74 49.67
CA VAL A 351 30.27 -2.54 49.75
C VAL A 351 28.85 -3.06 49.40
N THR A 352 27.99 -3.43 50.37
CA THR A 352 26.96 -2.62 51.08
C THR A 352 25.87 -2.09 50.15
N GLY A 353 24.58 -2.11 50.45
CA GLY A 353 23.71 -2.39 51.60
C GLY A 353 22.28 -2.25 51.03
N SER A 354 21.15 -2.36 51.71
CA SER A 354 20.74 -2.32 53.11
C SER A 354 19.26 -2.72 53.05
N SER A 355 18.78 -3.71 53.80
CA SER A 355 18.14 -3.60 55.11
C SER A 355 16.60 -3.52 55.10
N SER A 356 16.01 -4.07 56.16
CA SER A 356 14.59 -4.19 56.54
C SER A 356 13.87 -5.37 55.88
N GLY A 357 13.45 -6.44 56.57
CA GLY A 357 13.26 -6.68 58.01
C GLY A 357 11.80 -6.47 58.40
N GLY A 358 11.03 -7.55 58.54
CA GLY A 358 9.69 -7.49 59.17
C GLY A 358 8.68 -8.59 58.84
N LYS A 359 8.94 -9.83 59.30
CA LYS A 359 8.02 -10.87 59.87
C LYS A 359 6.73 -11.33 59.12
N PRO A 360 6.24 -12.56 59.42
CA PRO A 360 5.79 -13.51 58.40
C PRO A 360 4.28 -13.47 58.17
N ALA A 361 3.86 -13.68 56.92
CA ALA A 361 2.47 -13.96 56.58
C ALA A 361 2.35 -15.37 55.97
N VAL A 362 1.48 -16.15 56.60
CA VAL A 362 0.97 -17.48 56.27
C VAL A 362 0.72 -17.66 54.75
N PRO A 363 0.95 -18.86 54.18
CA PRO A 363 0.90 -19.11 52.74
C PRO A 363 -0.48 -18.80 52.12
N PRO A 364 -0.52 -18.18 50.93
CA PRO A 364 -1.75 -17.77 50.27
C PRO A 364 -2.58 -18.97 49.80
N THR A 365 -3.81 -19.08 50.31
CA THR A 365 -4.87 -19.97 49.83
C THR A 365 -5.28 -19.59 48.40
N PHE A 366 -5.88 -20.51 47.63
CA PHE A 366 -6.26 -20.37 46.21
C PHE A 366 -6.96 -19.04 45.80
N THR A 367 -7.56 -18.31 46.74
CA THR A 367 -8.10 -16.94 46.54
C THR A 367 -7.02 -15.89 46.28
N ALA A 368 -5.80 -16.08 46.76
CA ALA A 368 -4.66 -15.17 46.57
C ALA A 368 -3.87 -15.42 45.27
N LEU A 369 -4.01 -16.61 44.67
CA LEU A 369 -3.62 -16.85 43.26
C LEU A 369 -4.58 -16.13 42.30
N ALA A 370 -5.89 -16.15 42.58
CA ALA A 370 -6.85 -15.33 41.84
C ALA A 370 -6.58 -13.82 42.04
N GLY A 371 -6.17 -13.40 43.24
CA GLY A 371 -5.76 -12.02 43.54
C GLY A 371 -4.51 -11.56 42.77
N MET A 372 -3.51 -12.43 42.56
CA MET A 372 -2.32 -12.12 41.76
C MET A 372 -2.59 -12.08 40.25
N VAL A 373 -3.55 -12.88 39.77
CA VAL A 373 -4.01 -12.79 38.37
C VAL A 373 -4.89 -11.56 38.17
N LEU A 374 -5.78 -11.22 39.12
CA LEU A 374 -6.58 -10.00 39.08
C LEU A 374 -5.74 -8.73 39.24
N SER A 375 -4.66 -8.73 40.03
CA SER A 375 -3.77 -7.57 40.15
C SER A 375 -2.92 -7.36 38.91
N ARG A 376 -2.53 -8.44 38.22
CA ARG A 376 -1.88 -8.38 36.89
C ARG A 376 -2.86 -7.98 35.79
N LEU A 377 -4.12 -8.42 35.85
CA LEU A 377 -5.15 -7.97 34.92
C LEU A 377 -5.49 -6.49 35.15
N ARG A 378 -5.54 -6.05 36.42
CA ARG A 378 -5.82 -4.67 36.81
C ARG A 378 -4.69 -3.72 36.43
N THR A 379 -3.43 -4.13 36.51
CA THR A 379 -2.30 -3.32 36.01
C THR A 379 -2.24 -3.25 34.48
N VAL A 380 -2.67 -4.30 33.77
CA VAL A 380 -2.87 -4.25 32.31
C VAL A 380 -4.08 -3.39 31.93
N LEU A 381 -5.16 -3.42 32.73
CA LEU A 381 -6.35 -2.58 32.55
C LEU A 381 -6.11 -1.11 32.91
N ASP A 382 -5.36 -0.81 33.97
CA ASP A 382 -4.96 0.55 34.35
C ASP A 382 -3.91 1.10 33.36
N GLY A 383 -3.04 0.25 32.81
CA GLY A 383 -2.14 0.59 31.70
C GLY A 383 -2.87 0.84 30.38
N LEU A 384 -3.95 0.09 30.12
CA LEU A 384 -4.89 0.36 29.02
C LEU A 384 -5.69 1.64 29.27
N ALA A 385 -6.21 1.88 30.47
CA ALA A 385 -6.97 3.09 30.80
C ALA A 385 -6.11 4.37 30.74
N ALA A 386 -4.85 4.30 31.17
CA ALA A 386 -3.88 5.40 31.00
C ALA A 386 -3.49 5.61 29.51
N SER A 387 -3.41 4.55 28.73
CA SER A 387 -3.19 4.58 27.27
C SER A 387 -4.39 5.18 26.51
N LEU A 388 -5.61 4.96 27.00
CA LEU A 388 -6.84 5.51 26.43
C LEU A 388 -6.99 7.03 26.65
N ASN A 389 -6.37 7.60 27.69
CA ASN A 389 -6.38 9.04 27.93
C ASN A 389 -5.25 9.79 27.16
N GLY A 390 -4.24 9.07 26.67
CA GLY A 390 -3.09 9.64 25.96
C GLY A 390 -3.18 9.62 24.43
N ASN A 391 -4.01 8.75 23.84
CA ASN A 391 -4.13 8.68 22.37
C ASN A 391 -5.53 8.19 21.90
N PRO A 392 -6.49 9.10 21.64
CA PRO A 392 -7.85 8.72 21.23
C PRO A 392 -7.89 7.99 19.87
N ALA A 393 -6.83 8.08 19.07
CA ALA A 393 -6.73 7.38 17.78
C ALA A 393 -6.57 5.85 17.94
N LEU A 394 -5.97 5.38 19.04
CA LEU A 394 -5.85 3.94 19.31
C LEU A 394 -7.19 3.34 19.75
N LEU A 395 -7.97 4.08 20.54
CA LEU A 395 -9.34 3.70 20.89
C LEU A 395 -10.22 3.63 19.63
N ALA A 396 -10.14 4.64 18.75
CA ALA A 396 -10.89 4.65 17.50
C ALA A 396 -10.49 3.47 16.58
N ARG A 397 -9.20 3.14 16.51
CA ARG A 397 -8.70 1.97 15.75
C ARG A 397 -9.16 0.64 16.35
N LEU A 398 -9.17 0.51 17.68
CA LEU A 398 -9.67 -0.69 18.35
C LEU A 398 -11.19 -0.85 18.16
N LEU A 399 -11.96 0.23 18.27
CA LEU A 399 -13.40 0.22 18.02
C LEU A 399 -13.71 -0.08 16.56
N ALA A 400 -12.98 0.52 15.61
CA ALA A 400 -13.13 0.22 14.19
C ALA A 400 -12.78 -1.25 13.89
N PHE A 401 -11.78 -1.81 14.57
CA PHE A 401 -11.44 -3.23 14.45
C PHE A 401 -12.56 -4.13 14.99
N ILE A 402 -13.14 -3.82 16.16
CA ILE A 402 -14.24 -4.59 16.74
C ILE A 402 -15.51 -4.49 15.88
N VAL A 403 -15.84 -3.31 15.37
CA VAL A 403 -16.98 -3.10 14.46
C VAL A 403 -16.73 -3.83 13.13
N GLY A 404 -15.51 -3.76 12.58
CA GLY A 404 -15.12 -4.50 11.38
C GLY A 404 -15.22 -6.02 11.58
N LEU A 405 -14.81 -6.53 12.73
CA LEU A 405 -14.94 -7.94 13.10
C LEU A 405 -16.42 -8.35 13.19
N LEU A 406 -17.27 -7.51 13.79
CA LEU A 406 -18.71 -7.76 13.90
C LEU A 406 -19.41 -7.73 12.55
N VAL A 407 -19.02 -6.83 11.65
CA VAL A 407 -19.54 -6.76 10.26
C VAL A 407 -19.09 -7.99 9.46
N LEU A 408 -17.82 -8.40 9.61
CA LEU A 408 -17.27 -9.58 8.95
C LEU A 408 -17.95 -10.88 9.40
N VAL A 409 -18.32 -10.97 10.68
CA VAL A 409 -19.10 -12.10 11.26
C VAL A 409 -20.60 -11.98 10.96
N GLY A 410 -21.09 -10.77 10.70
CA GLY A 410 -22.47 -10.46 10.30
C GLY A 410 -22.80 -10.83 8.84
N HIS A 411 -21.80 -10.91 7.97
CA HIS A 411 -21.98 -11.24 6.57
C HIS A 411 -22.36 -12.73 6.39
N GLY A 412 -23.59 -12.99 5.90
CA GLY A 412 -24.22 -14.32 5.89
C GLY A 412 -23.43 -15.43 5.19
N GLY A 413 -22.54 -15.06 4.25
CA GLY A 413 -21.65 -15.99 3.56
C GLY A 413 -20.55 -16.59 4.44
N LEU A 414 -20.07 -15.87 5.47
CA LEU A 414 -19.04 -16.38 6.37
C LEU A 414 -19.62 -17.34 7.42
N ARG A 415 -20.86 -17.09 7.87
CA ARG A 415 -21.58 -17.97 8.81
C ARG A 415 -21.75 -19.38 8.27
N HIS A 416 -22.05 -19.50 6.97
CA HIS A 416 -22.18 -20.81 6.32
C HIS A 416 -20.83 -21.54 6.23
N ARG A 417 -19.72 -20.82 6.06
CA ARG A 417 -18.37 -21.40 6.04
C ARG A 417 -17.90 -21.79 7.44
N LEU A 418 -18.11 -20.93 8.44
CA LEU A 418 -17.79 -21.23 9.85
C LEU A 418 -18.65 -22.37 10.40
N GLN A 419 -19.95 -22.41 10.12
CA GLN A 419 -20.80 -23.53 10.53
C GLN A 419 -20.37 -24.83 9.87
N ARG A 420 -19.91 -24.81 8.61
CA ARG A 420 -19.43 -26.01 7.92
C ARG A 420 -18.10 -26.50 8.48
N VAL A 421 -17.19 -25.59 8.84
CA VAL A 421 -15.89 -25.92 9.46
C VAL A 421 -16.07 -26.39 10.92
N LEU A 422 -16.94 -25.74 11.68
CA LEU A 422 -17.26 -26.13 13.06
C LEU A 422 -18.03 -27.46 13.09
N ALA A 423 -18.98 -27.69 12.18
CA ALA A 423 -19.68 -28.97 12.07
C ALA A 423 -18.73 -30.10 11.70
N ALA A 424 -17.82 -29.90 10.74
CA ALA A 424 -16.81 -30.89 10.36
C ALA A 424 -15.85 -31.21 11.52
N SER A 425 -15.52 -30.21 12.34
CA SER A 425 -14.68 -30.38 13.53
C SER A 425 -15.42 -31.11 14.65
N TRP A 426 -16.72 -30.82 14.84
CA TRP A 426 -17.56 -31.47 15.83
C TRP A 426 -17.84 -32.94 15.49
N THR A 427 -18.02 -33.27 14.21
CA THR A 427 -18.13 -34.67 13.75
C THR A 427 -16.85 -35.47 13.98
N LYS A 428 -15.68 -34.85 13.83
CA LYS A 428 -14.39 -35.51 14.13
C LYS A 428 -14.24 -35.80 15.62
N LEU A 429 -14.54 -34.84 16.49
CA LEU A 429 -14.55 -35.04 17.95
C LEU A 429 -15.57 -36.10 18.39
N LYS A 430 -16.77 -36.15 17.79
CA LYS A 430 -17.75 -37.21 18.05
C LYS A 430 -17.26 -38.59 17.56
N SER A 431 -16.58 -38.66 16.42
CA SER A 431 -16.03 -39.94 15.92
C SER A 431 -14.88 -40.46 16.80
N THR A 432 -14.06 -39.58 17.38
CA THR A 432 -12.97 -39.97 18.28
C THR A 432 -13.49 -40.32 19.68
N ALA A 433 -14.53 -39.64 20.17
CA ALA A 433 -15.18 -39.98 21.45
C ALA A 433 -16.02 -41.28 21.36
N GLY A 434 -16.64 -41.56 20.21
CA GLY A 434 -17.43 -42.78 19.98
C GLY A 434 -16.59 -44.04 19.74
N MET A 435 -15.31 -43.89 19.36
CA MET A 435 -14.38 -45.00 19.20
C MET A 435 -13.67 -45.35 20.51
N GLY A 436 -13.50 -44.37 21.41
CA GLY A 436 -12.90 -44.55 22.75
C GLY A 436 -13.81 -45.21 23.80
N THR A 437 -15.12 -45.30 23.55
CA THR A 437 -16.10 -45.92 24.47
C THR A 437 -16.51 -47.34 24.10
N LYS A 438 -15.99 -47.90 23.00
CA LYS A 438 -16.35 -49.25 22.50
C LYS A 438 -15.34 -50.36 22.81
N ILE A 439 -14.33 -50.12 23.65
CA ILE A 439 -13.32 -51.14 24.01
C ILE A 439 -13.09 -51.23 25.54
N SER A 440 -14.16 -51.15 26.32
CA SER A 440 -14.09 -51.59 27.73
C SER A 440 -15.40 -52.28 28.07
N TYR A 441 -15.49 -53.56 27.68
CA TYR A 441 -16.23 -54.62 28.36
C TYR A 441 -15.96 -55.93 27.61
N ILE A 442 -14.77 -56.51 27.82
CA ILE A 442 -14.52 -57.96 27.93
C ILE A 442 -13.45 -58.12 29.01
#